data_AF-A0A7J3IHP3-F1
#
_entry.id   AF-A0A7J3IHP3-F1
#
_cell.length_a   1.000
_cell.length_b   1.000
_cell.length_c   1.000
_cell.angle_alpha   90.00
_cell.angle_beta   90.00
_cell.angle_gamma   90.00
#
_symmetry.space_group_name_H-M   'P 1'
#
loop_
_entity.id
_entity.type
_entity.pdbx_description
1 polymer ?
#
loop_
_entity_poly.entity_id
_entity_poly.type
_entity_poly.pdbx_seq_one_letter_code
_entity_poly.pdbx_strand_id
1 'polypeptide(L)' 'MPELKAESAILIAVAICIFLSFYFSLLSFMTAEDVIKRQFVLMAVYSILSSIIIFGCLLTYLIIRKAFTKTA' A
#
# COMPACT_ATOMS: atom_id res chain seq x y z
N MET A 1 17.58 16.80 5.68
CA MET A 1 17.15 15.65 4.84
C MET A 1 16.08 14.75 5.51
N PRO A 2 15.00 15.28 6.12
CA PRO A 2 13.93 14.43 6.68
C PRO A 2 12.96 13.87 5.61
N GLU A 3 12.83 14.56 4.47
CA GLU A 3 11.82 14.25 3.44
C GLU A 3 12.13 12.97 2.66
N LEU A 4 13.40 12.75 2.29
CA LEU A 4 13.83 11.50 1.63
C LEU A 4 13.54 10.26 2.48
N LYS A 5 13.58 10.42 3.81
CA LYS A 5 13.30 9.37 4.79
C LYS A 5 11.80 9.05 4.86
N ALA A 6 10.94 10.05 4.72
CA ALA A 6 9.49 9.88 4.67
C ALA A 6 9.05 9.19 3.36
N GLU A 7 9.59 9.61 2.22
CA GLU A 7 9.32 8.97 0.92
C GLU A 7 9.73 7.49 0.93
N SER A 8 10.92 7.19 1.48
CA SER A 8 11.41 5.83 1.63
C SER A 8 10.54 5.00 2.58
N ALA A 9 10.10 5.56 3.70
CA ALA A 9 9.22 4.89 4.64
C ALA A 9 7.85 4.56 4.03
N ILE A 10 7.30 5.46 3.21
CA ILE A 10 6.03 5.24 2.51
C ILE A 10 6.17 4.14 1.46
N LEU A 11 7.27 4.11 0.70
CA LEU A 11 7.54 3.03 -0.25
C LEU A 11 7.69 1.67 0.44
N ILE A 12 8.34 1.63 1.60
CA ILE A 12 8.45 0.42 2.42
C ILE A 12 7.06 -0.02 2.90
N ALA A 13 6.22 0.90 3.36
CA ALA A 13 4.85 0.59 3.79
C ALA A 13 4.01 0.01 2.63
N VAL A 14 4.13 0.59 1.42
CA VAL A 14 3.50 0.07 0.19
C VAL A 14 3.98 -1.35 -0.12
N ALA A 15 5.29 -1.61 -0.06
CA ALA A 15 5.84 -2.94 -0.30
C ALA A 15 5.31 -3.98 0.71
N ILE A 16 5.22 -3.59 1.99
CA ILE A 16 4.64 -4.44 3.04
C ILE A 16 3.17 -4.74 2.75
N CYS A 17 2.37 -3.74 2.35
CA CYS A 17 0.96 -3.95 2.01
C CYS A 17 0.77 -4.91 0.81
N ILE A 18 1.61 -4.79 -0.22
CA ILE A 18 1.59 -5.70 -1.37
C ILE A 18 1.94 -7.13 -0.92
N PHE A 19 2.97 -7.28 -0.10
CA PHE A 19 3.37 -8.57 0.45
C PHE A 19 2.28 -9.20 1.32
N LEU A 20 1.64 -8.41 2.20
CA LEU A 20 0.51 -8.85 3.02
C LEU A 20 -0.66 -9.33 2.16
N SER A 21 -0.97 -8.61 1.08
CA SER A 21 -2.03 -9.01 0.16
C SER A 21 -1.75 -10.39 -0.44
N PHE A 22 -0.52 -10.60 -0.90
CA PHE A 22 -0.10 -11.89 -1.45
C PHE A 22 -0.18 -13.00 -0.39
N TYR A 23 0.30 -12.72 0.82
CA TYR A 23 0.26 -13.64 1.95
C TYR A 23 -1.18 -14.05 2.32
N PHE A 24 -2.10 -13.09 2.45
CA PHE A 24 -3.50 -13.39 2.73
C PHE A 24 -4.17 -14.15 1.59
N SER A 25 -3.84 -13.85 0.34
CA SER A 25 -4.31 -14.63 -0.81
C SER A 25 -3.86 -16.09 -0.71
N LEU A 26 -2.60 -16.35 -0.36
CA LEU A 26 -2.09 -17.71 -0.15
C LEU A 26 -2.77 -18.42 1.03
N LEU A 27 -2.94 -17.72 2.17
CA LEU A 27 -3.68 -18.25 3.32
C LEU A 27 -5.12 -18.63 2.96
N SER A 28 -5.77 -17.83 2.12
CA SER A 28 -7.10 -18.14 1.59
C SER A 28 -7.13 -19.44 0.78
N PHE A 29 -6.06 -19.82 0.08
CA PHE A 29 -6.02 -21.10 -0.63
C PHE A 29 -5.75 -22.29 0.29
N MET A 30 -4.99 -22.09 1.37
CA MET A 30 -4.66 -23.13 2.33
C MET A 30 -5.76 -23.38 3.37
N THR A 31 -6.69 -22.46 3.55
CA THR A 31 -7.75 -22.56 4.56
C THR A 31 -8.94 -23.35 4.02
N ALA A 32 -9.35 -24.39 4.75
CA ALA A 32 -10.47 -25.26 4.39
C ALA A 32 -11.85 -24.66 4.75
N GLU A 33 -11.90 -23.74 5.73
CA GLU A 33 -13.14 -23.05 6.10
C GLU A 33 -13.47 -21.88 5.15
N ASP A 34 -14.64 -21.94 4.52
CA ASP A 34 -15.12 -20.94 3.56
C ASP A 34 -15.29 -19.52 4.17
N VAL A 35 -15.67 -19.44 5.44
CA VAL A 35 -15.87 -18.15 6.14
C VAL A 35 -14.53 -17.42 6.29
N ILE A 36 -13.52 -18.13 6.79
CA ILE A 36 -12.17 -17.59 7.02
C ILE A 36 -11.48 -17.31 5.69
N LYS A 37 -11.66 -18.20 4.69
CA LYS A 37 -11.19 -18.00 3.32
C LYS A 37 -11.67 -16.67 2.75
N ARG A 38 -12.98 -16.38 2.86
CA ARG A 38 -13.55 -15.12 2.38
C ARG A 38 -12.99 -13.91 3.13
N GLN A 39 -12.76 -14.02 4.44
CA GLN A 39 -12.14 -12.94 5.22
C GLN A 39 -10.70 -12.67 4.76
N PHE A 40 -9.90 -13.69 4.46
CA PHE A 40 -8.54 -13.49 3.95
C PHE A 40 -8.51 -12.84 2.58
N VAL A 41 -9.38 -13.24 1.65
CA VAL A 41 -9.51 -12.54 0.35
C VAL A 41 -9.87 -11.07 0.57
N LEU A 42 -10.77 -10.80 1.49
CA LEU A 42 -11.24 -9.45 1.78
C LEU A 42 -10.15 -8.59 2.42
N MET A 43 -9.34 -9.16 3.33
CA MET A 43 -8.12 -8.50 3.84
C MET A 43 -7.09 -8.26 2.74
N ALA A 44 -6.87 -9.22 1.84
CA ALA A 44 -5.96 -9.05 0.71
C ALA A 44 -6.35 -7.87 -0.19
N VAL A 45 -7.66 -7.72 -0.47
CA VAL A 45 -8.21 -6.60 -1.23
C VAL A 45 -8.02 -5.28 -0.49
N TYR A 46 -8.28 -5.23 0.81
CA TYR A 46 -8.04 -4.01 1.60
C TYR A 46 -6.58 -3.61 1.66
N SER A 47 -5.65 -4.56 1.77
CA SER A 47 -4.21 -4.26 1.72
C SER A 47 -3.80 -3.62 0.39
N ILE A 48 -4.36 -4.09 -0.74
CA ILE A 48 -4.12 -3.50 -2.07
C ILE A 48 -4.72 -2.09 -2.15
N LEU A 49 -5.96 -1.91 -1.73
CA LEU A 49 -6.63 -0.60 -1.74
C LEU A 49 -5.86 0.42 -0.89
N SER A 50 -5.43 0.03 0.31
CA SER A 50 -4.62 0.89 1.17
C SER A 50 -3.30 1.28 0.50
N SER A 51 -2.61 0.32 -0.13
CA SER A 51 -1.39 0.58 -0.90
C SER A 51 -1.61 1.59 -2.03
N ILE A 52 -2.71 1.48 -2.77
CA ILE A 52 -3.06 2.41 -3.86
C ILE A 52 -3.33 3.82 -3.32
N ILE A 53 -4.08 3.93 -2.21
CA ILE A 53 -4.40 5.22 -1.59
C ILE A 53 -3.13 5.90 -1.08
N ILE A 54 -2.29 5.16 -0.34
CA ILE A 54 -1.02 5.69 0.20
C ILE A 54 -0.11 6.17 -0.94
N PHE A 55 0.01 5.38 -2.01
CA PHE A 55 0.82 5.74 -3.17
C PHE A 55 0.25 6.96 -3.92
N GLY A 56 -1.08 7.05 -4.06
CA GLY A 56 -1.75 8.19 -4.66
C GLY A 56 -1.53 9.49 -3.86
N CYS A 57 -1.57 9.41 -2.53
CA CYS A 57 -1.23 10.54 -1.65
C CYS A 57 0.23 10.97 -1.83
N LEU A 58 1.17 10.02 -1.90
CA LEU A 58 2.59 10.31 -2.15
C LEU A 58 2.77 11.01 -3.51
N LEU A 59 2.18 10.47 -4.58
CA LEU A 59 2.27 11.07 -5.92
C LEU A 59 1.71 12.49 -5.93
N THR A 60 0.54 12.70 -5.31
CA THR A 60 -0.08 14.03 -5.22
C THR A 60 0.83 15.01 -4.48
N TYR A 61 1.40 14.58 -3.35
CA TYR A 61 2.37 15.37 -2.59
C TYR A 61 3.60 15.75 -3.43
N LEU A 62 4.16 14.80 -4.19
CA LEU A 62 5.32 15.05 -5.06
C LEU A 62 4.98 15.97 -6.23
N ILE A 63 3.79 15.85 -6.82
CA ILE A 63 3.32 16.72 -7.91
C ILE A 63 3.18 18.15 -7.41
N ILE A 64 2.50 18.35 -6.26
CA ILE A 64 2.35 19.67 -5.65
C ILE A 64 3.73 20.25 -5.34
N ARG A 65 4.62 19.49 -4.70
CA ARG A 65 5.98 19.95 -4.39
C ARG A 65 6.73 20.38 -5.64
N LYS A 66 6.70 19.58 -6.71
CA LYS A 66 7.38 19.89 -7.98
C LYS A 66 6.81 21.13 -8.67
N ALA A 67 5.49 21.37 -8.56
CA ALA A 67 4.86 22.58 -9.08
C ALA A 67 5.29 23.84 -8.31
N PHE A 68 5.35 23.77 -6.99
CA PHE A 68 5.80 24.89 -6.15
C PHE A 68 7.31 25.16 -6.26
N THR A 69 8.16 24.12 -6.32
CA THR A 69 9.61 24.28 -6.52
C THR A 69 9.97 24.85 -7.90
N LYS A 70 9.13 24.67 -8.92
CA LYS A 70 9.34 25.30 -10.24
C LYS A 70 8.95 26.77 -10.31
N THR A 71 8.24 27.28 -9.31
CA THR A 71 7.67 28.64 -9.30
C THR A 71 8.45 29.59 -8.37
N ALA A 72 9.42 29.07 -7.60
CA ALA A 72 10.36 29.85 -6.78
C ALA A 72 11.74 29.91 -7.46
#